data_AF-A0A0R1VSX4-F1
#
_entry.id   AF-A0A0R1VSX4-F1
#
_cell.length_a   1.000
_cell.length_b   1.000
_cell.length_c   1.000
_cell.angle_alpha   90.00
_cell.angle_beta   90.00
_cell.angle_gamma   90.00
#
_symmetry.space_group_name_H-M   'P 1'
#
loop_
_entity.id
_entity.type
_entity.pdbx_description
1 polymer ?
#
loop_
_entity_poly.entity_id
_entity_poly.type
_entity_poly.pdbx_seq_one_letter_code
_entity_poly.pdbx_strand_id
1 'polypeptide(L)'
;MRKLTYTADSPQSIKLGDSNDTLSLRVTEFGQPVDLSKVQSIEVKIGDTNGYLKSIDITAANLLHPTDGRIDVTFTNDNLSDLPAGNYLIEVWIVDSTGDTTIYPDSAYPDVIGFTIDRNIMSSQSSVITTITLADFENKFDDLQKDLQDKATDGEFDGKAATVKVGTVNTGAAGTSATITNSGTDNDAVLDFTIPKGDAGTVDNAGLTAAPAFVELKTQVDNSAVGTNLLINTSGSATKAQTTVQGASAAIYGVYSRTDSYEQVTTPTPDEFYYRFMPHDTNNLYGLTPGETYTLSGSGSHTSGELRFRSQYGPGSNWGSSDVSDLGIPVSDGSVFTPFSHTFTIPVGATGVFFSLQNYDYATDSLFRFKNMKLEKGSVATDWCPNPSEILTQADYAKIQAAIVALGGSLS
;
A
#
# COMPACT_ATOMS: atom_id res chain seq x y z
N MET A 1 -76.26 -97.76 -21.31
CA MET A 1 -75.64 -96.48 -20.90
C MET A 1 -74.24 -96.79 -20.41
N ARG A 2 -73.25 -96.28 -21.14
CA ARG A 2 -71.82 -96.51 -20.93
C ARG A 2 -71.25 -95.34 -20.15
N LYS A 3 -70.62 -95.61 -19.01
CA LYS A 3 -70.06 -94.58 -18.14
C LYS A 3 -68.57 -94.79 -17.92
N LEU A 4 -67.86 -93.66 -17.84
CA LEU A 4 -66.49 -93.58 -17.36
C LEU A 4 -66.49 -92.76 -16.08
N THR A 5 -65.91 -93.30 -15.01
CA THR A 5 -65.83 -92.64 -13.70
C THR A 5 -64.46 -92.83 -13.09
N TYR A 6 -64.00 -91.89 -12.26
CA TYR A 6 -62.85 -92.13 -11.40
C TYR A 6 -63.15 -93.21 -10.36
N THR A 7 -62.15 -94.02 -10.03
CA THR A 7 -62.19 -94.81 -8.79
C THR A 7 -62.02 -93.89 -7.58
N ALA A 8 -62.41 -94.36 -6.39
CA ALA A 8 -62.40 -93.53 -5.18
C ALA A 8 -60.99 -93.08 -4.74
N ASP A 9 -59.96 -93.79 -5.17
CA ASP A 9 -58.54 -93.54 -4.90
C ASP A 9 -57.83 -92.73 -5.99
N SER A 10 -58.52 -92.42 -7.10
CA SER A 10 -57.91 -91.65 -8.19
C SER A 10 -57.77 -90.17 -7.82
N PRO A 11 -56.61 -89.55 -8.07
CA PRO A 11 -56.53 -88.09 -8.14
C PRO A 11 -57.35 -87.58 -9.33
N GLN A 12 -57.64 -86.27 -9.33
CA GLN A 12 -58.25 -85.55 -10.45
C GLN A 12 -57.35 -84.40 -10.95
N SER A 13 -56.15 -84.27 -10.37
CA SER A 13 -55.09 -83.42 -10.89
C SER A 13 -53.73 -84.08 -10.73
N ILE A 14 -52.80 -83.70 -11.60
CA ILE A 14 -51.41 -84.17 -11.63
C ILE A 14 -50.48 -82.96 -11.80
N LYS A 15 -49.20 -83.04 -11.43
CA LYS A 15 -48.26 -81.90 -11.54
C LYS A 15 -47.27 -82.06 -12.69
N LEU A 16 -47.02 -80.96 -13.42
CA LEU A 16 -45.96 -80.92 -14.43
C LEU A 16 -44.60 -81.27 -13.82
N GLY A 17 -43.96 -82.32 -14.36
CA GLY A 17 -42.67 -82.83 -13.93
C GLY A 17 -42.73 -83.88 -12.83
N ASP A 18 -43.92 -84.30 -12.37
CA ASP A 18 -44.09 -85.57 -11.65
C ASP A 18 -44.23 -86.71 -12.67
N SER A 19 -43.47 -87.79 -12.52
CA SER A 19 -43.33 -88.83 -13.54
C SER A 19 -44.03 -90.14 -13.21
N ASN A 20 -44.79 -90.20 -12.10
CA ASN A 20 -45.44 -91.42 -11.62
C ASN A 20 -46.89 -91.21 -11.15
N ASP A 21 -47.49 -90.05 -11.42
CA ASP A 21 -48.90 -89.81 -11.10
C ASP A 21 -49.80 -90.74 -11.92
N THR A 22 -50.81 -91.34 -11.30
CA THR A 22 -51.72 -92.30 -11.96
C THR A 22 -53.18 -91.90 -11.77
N LEU A 23 -53.91 -91.75 -12.86
CA LEU A 23 -55.37 -91.60 -12.85
C LEU A 23 -56.02 -92.98 -12.95
N SER A 24 -56.84 -93.34 -11.99
CA SER A 24 -57.55 -94.61 -11.95
C SER A 24 -59.00 -94.43 -12.37
N LEU A 25 -59.35 -95.02 -13.50
CA LEU A 25 -60.65 -94.91 -14.17
C LEU A 25 -61.40 -96.24 -14.06
N ARG A 26 -62.72 -96.19 -14.17
CA ARG A 26 -63.58 -97.37 -14.25
C ARG A 26 -64.61 -97.21 -15.36
N VAL A 27 -64.65 -98.19 -16.26
CA VAL A 27 -65.66 -98.32 -17.30
C VAL A 27 -66.80 -99.23 -16.85
N THR A 28 -68.03 -98.77 -17.05
CA THR A 28 -69.25 -99.55 -16.73
C THR A 28 -70.26 -99.46 -17.86
N GLU A 29 -71.02 -100.52 -18.06
CA GLU A 29 -72.13 -100.55 -19.00
C GLU A 29 -73.40 -101.02 -18.29
N PHE A 30 -74.49 -100.24 -18.41
CA PHE A 30 -75.73 -100.44 -17.65
C PHE A 30 -75.51 -100.58 -16.13
N GLY A 31 -74.47 -99.90 -15.61
CA GLY A 31 -74.10 -99.88 -14.20
C GLY A 31 -73.29 -101.10 -13.73
N GLN A 32 -72.96 -102.04 -14.63
CA GLN A 32 -72.08 -103.17 -14.32
C GLN A 32 -70.67 -102.92 -14.86
N PRO A 33 -69.61 -103.36 -14.17
CA PRO A 33 -68.25 -103.30 -14.69
C PRO A 33 -68.10 -104.05 -16.01
N VAL A 34 -67.31 -103.48 -16.93
CA VAL A 34 -66.96 -104.13 -18.19
C VAL A 34 -65.77 -105.07 -17.95
N ASP A 35 -65.84 -106.31 -18.43
CA ASP A 35 -64.71 -107.25 -18.37
C ASP A 35 -63.72 -106.95 -19.51
N LEU A 36 -62.52 -106.52 -19.13
CA LEU A 36 -61.43 -106.12 -20.00
C LEU A 36 -60.44 -107.27 -20.26
N SER A 37 -60.65 -108.47 -19.70
CA SER A 37 -59.68 -109.57 -19.76
C SER A 37 -59.41 -110.14 -21.16
N LYS A 38 -60.29 -109.86 -22.12
CA LYS A 38 -60.24 -110.42 -23.50
C LYS A 38 -60.27 -109.36 -24.59
N VAL A 39 -60.11 -108.09 -24.24
CA VAL A 39 -60.12 -106.99 -25.21
C VAL A 39 -58.84 -107.00 -26.04
N GLN A 40 -58.92 -106.54 -27.28
CA GLN A 40 -57.78 -106.45 -28.18
C GLN A 40 -56.89 -105.24 -27.83
N SER A 41 -57.49 -104.08 -27.57
CA SER A 41 -56.77 -102.87 -27.17
C SER A 41 -57.63 -101.95 -26.31
N ILE A 42 -56.94 -101.12 -25.54
CA ILE A 42 -57.52 -100.05 -24.72
C ILE A 42 -56.70 -98.80 -25.00
N GLU A 43 -57.34 -97.75 -25.48
CA GLU A 43 -56.73 -96.45 -25.68
C GLU A 43 -57.45 -95.41 -24.84
N VAL A 44 -56.68 -94.67 -24.04
CA VAL A 44 -57.20 -93.52 -23.28
C VAL A 44 -56.95 -92.28 -24.10
N LYS A 45 -58.02 -91.67 -24.61
CA LYS A 45 -57.97 -90.44 -25.41
C LYS A 45 -58.01 -89.24 -24.47
N ILE A 46 -57.07 -88.34 -24.64
CA ILE A 46 -56.96 -87.08 -23.92
C ILE A 46 -57.21 -85.94 -24.90
N GLY A 47 -58.11 -85.04 -24.54
CA GLY A 47 -58.42 -83.82 -25.29
C GLY A 47 -58.59 -82.62 -24.37
N ASP A 48 -58.87 -81.47 -24.95
CA ASP A 48 -59.29 -80.25 -24.25
C ASP A 48 -60.58 -79.71 -24.89
N THR A 49 -60.96 -78.46 -24.57
CA THR A 49 -62.13 -77.80 -25.17
C THR A 49 -62.01 -77.57 -26.68
N ASN A 50 -60.81 -77.70 -27.26
CA ASN A 50 -60.52 -77.53 -28.67
C ASN A 50 -60.49 -78.88 -29.43
N GLY A 51 -60.48 -80.01 -28.72
CA GLY A 51 -60.61 -81.35 -29.29
C GLY A 51 -59.54 -82.32 -28.82
N TYR A 52 -59.35 -83.37 -29.60
CA TYR A 52 -58.38 -84.44 -29.32
C TYR A 52 -56.94 -83.91 -29.34
N LEU A 53 -56.14 -84.32 -28.36
CA LEU A 53 -54.72 -83.98 -28.26
C LEU A 53 -53.83 -85.20 -28.43
N LYS A 54 -54.07 -86.26 -27.64
CA LYS A 54 -53.24 -87.47 -27.67
C LYS A 54 -53.95 -88.70 -27.12
N SER A 55 -53.34 -89.85 -27.36
CA SER A 55 -53.77 -91.13 -26.79
C SER A 55 -52.67 -91.71 -25.91
N ILE A 56 -53.08 -92.49 -24.91
CA ILE A 56 -52.22 -93.35 -24.11
C ILE A 56 -52.73 -94.78 -24.28
N ASP A 57 -51.87 -95.64 -24.83
CA ASP A 57 -52.18 -97.05 -24.99
C ASP A 57 -52.06 -97.77 -23.64
N ILE A 58 -53.09 -98.50 -23.26
CA ILE A 58 -53.09 -99.35 -22.06
C ILE A 58 -52.99 -100.80 -22.50
N THR A 59 -51.90 -101.45 -22.09
CA THR A 59 -51.69 -102.87 -22.37
C THR A 59 -52.64 -103.70 -21.49
N ALA A 60 -53.65 -104.34 -22.10
CA ALA A 60 -54.67 -105.11 -21.37
C ALA A 60 -54.08 -106.21 -20.45
N ALA A 61 -52.96 -106.83 -20.84
CA ALA A 61 -52.26 -107.82 -20.03
C ALA A 61 -51.68 -107.27 -18.70
N ASN A 62 -51.51 -105.96 -18.59
CA ASN A 62 -50.95 -105.29 -17.41
C ASN A 62 -52.03 -104.74 -16.46
N LEU A 63 -53.32 -104.89 -16.79
CA LEU A 63 -54.39 -104.46 -15.91
C LEU A 63 -54.36 -105.27 -14.61
N LEU A 64 -54.33 -104.57 -13.47
CA LEU A 64 -54.37 -105.21 -12.15
C LEU A 64 -55.75 -105.79 -11.82
N HIS A 65 -56.81 -105.26 -12.45
CA HIS A 65 -58.19 -105.62 -12.18
C HIS A 65 -59.01 -105.77 -13.48
N PRO A 66 -58.69 -106.74 -14.35
CA PRO A 66 -59.28 -106.80 -15.69
C PRO A 66 -60.80 -107.06 -15.68
N THR A 67 -61.35 -107.74 -14.67
CA THR A 67 -62.78 -108.08 -14.62
C THR A 67 -63.64 -107.02 -13.91
N ASP A 68 -63.05 -105.97 -13.34
CA ASP A 68 -63.77 -104.93 -12.57
C ASP A 68 -63.88 -103.58 -13.33
N GLY A 69 -63.52 -103.59 -14.61
CA GLY A 69 -63.55 -102.43 -15.50
C GLY A 69 -62.56 -101.32 -15.13
N ARG A 70 -61.62 -101.53 -14.20
CA ARG A 70 -60.63 -100.51 -13.81
C ARG A 70 -59.49 -100.43 -14.80
N ILE A 71 -59.08 -99.19 -15.08
CA ILE A 71 -57.97 -98.82 -15.96
C ILE A 71 -57.12 -97.79 -15.23
N ASP A 72 -55.85 -98.11 -14.98
CA ASP A 72 -54.90 -97.21 -14.36
C ASP A 72 -54.03 -96.55 -15.43
N VAL A 73 -54.09 -95.22 -15.51
CA VAL A 73 -53.42 -94.39 -16.51
C VAL A 73 -52.27 -93.66 -15.84
N THR A 74 -51.06 -94.19 -15.95
CA THR A 74 -49.86 -93.57 -15.40
C THR A 74 -49.31 -92.51 -16.36
N PHE A 75 -49.10 -91.31 -15.84
CA PHE A 75 -48.52 -90.18 -16.55
C PHE A 75 -47.02 -90.11 -16.27
N THR A 76 -46.22 -90.38 -17.30
CA THR A 76 -44.77 -90.25 -17.27
C THR A 76 -44.34 -88.94 -17.95
N ASN A 77 -43.06 -88.58 -17.85
CA ASN A 77 -42.51 -87.42 -18.54
C ASN A 77 -42.74 -87.46 -20.06
N ASP A 78 -42.68 -88.65 -20.67
CA ASP A 78 -42.89 -88.81 -22.11
C ASP A 78 -44.36 -88.49 -22.46
N ASN A 79 -45.28 -88.94 -21.62
CA ASN A 79 -46.71 -88.76 -21.85
C ASN A 79 -47.19 -87.34 -21.49
N LEU A 80 -46.45 -86.62 -20.65
CA LEU A 80 -46.77 -85.25 -20.23
C LEU A 80 -46.05 -84.15 -21.02
N SER A 81 -44.96 -84.47 -21.72
CA SER A 81 -44.10 -83.48 -22.40
C SER A 81 -44.85 -82.51 -23.33
N ASP A 82 -45.89 -82.98 -24.01
CA ASP A 82 -46.71 -82.20 -24.94
C ASP A 82 -48.02 -81.67 -24.34
N LEU A 83 -48.26 -81.87 -23.03
CA LEU A 83 -49.46 -81.39 -22.34
C LEU A 83 -49.09 -80.28 -21.36
N PRO A 84 -49.30 -78.99 -21.68
CA PRO A 84 -49.06 -77.89 -20.76
C PRO A 84 -49.99 -77.92 -19.54
N ALA A 85 -49.72 -77.10 -18.53
CA ALA A 85 -50.63 -76.97 -17.40
C ALA A 85 -51.99 -76.42 -17.87
N GLY A 86 -53.08 -77.09 -17.49
CA GLY A 86 -54.41 -76.82 -18.03
C GLY A 86 -55.45 -77.86 -17.64
N ASN A 87 -56.67 -77.72 -18.17
CA ASN A 87 -57.77 -78.65 -17.95
C ASN A 87 -57.97 -79.54 -19.18
N TYR A 88 -58.18 -80.83 -18.95
CA TYR A 88 -58.26 -81.87 -19.98
C TYR A 88 -59.47 -82.76 -19.77
N LEU A 89 -59.92 -83.41 -20.85
CA LEU A 89 -61.02 -84.36 -20.91
C LEU A 89 -60.51 -85.74 -21.29
N ILE A 90 -61.20 -86.78 -20.83
CA ILE A 90 -60.81 -88.18 -21.01
C ILE A 90 -61.95 -89.01 -21.59
N GLU A 91 -61.65 -89.76 -22.65
CA GLU A 91 -62.45 -90.90 -23.11
C GLU A 91 -61.61 -92.18 -23.08
N VAL A 92 -62.29 -93.32 -22.92
CA VAL A 92 -61.66 -94.63 -23.06
C VAL A 92 -62.28 -95.36 -24.23
N TRP A 93 -61.44 -95.72 -25.19
CA TRP A 93 -61.82 -96.46 -26.40
C TRP A 93 -61.33 -97.90 -26.24
N ILE A 94 -62.24 -98.85 -26.33
CA ILE A 94 -61.96 -100.29 -26.15
C ILE A 94 -62.31 -101.00 -27.45
N VAL A 95 -61.37 -101.77 -27.98
CA VAL A 95 -61.61 -102.68 -29.11
C VAL A 95 -61.76 -104.09 -28.56
N ASP A 96 -62.90 -104.73 -28.80
CA ASP A 96 -63.16 -106.07 -28.30
C ASP A 96 -62.43 -107.16 -29.11
N SER A 97 -62.60 -108.43 -28.72
CA SER A 97 -61.97 -109.57 -29.40
C SER A 97 -62.44 -109.78 -30.86
N THR A 98 -63.57 -109.16 -31.24
CA THR A 98 -64.11 -109.22 -32.60
C THR A 98 -63.70 -108.03 -33.47
N GLY A 99 -63.04 -107.02 -32.88
CA GLY A 99 -62.55 -105.83 -33.55
C GLY A 99 -63.50 -104.63 -33.48
N ASP A 100 -64.60 -104.72 -32.72
CA ASP A 100 -65.57 -103.63 -32.59
C ASP A 100 -65.13 -102.62 -31.53
N THR A 101 -65.24 -101.33 -31.85
CA THR A 101 -64.81 -100.23 -30.96
C THR A 101 -65.98 -99.71 -30.12
N THR A 102 -65.79 -99.66 -28.81
CA THR A 102 -66.73 -99.12 -27.83
C THR A 102 -66.09 -97.96 -27.07
N ILE A 103 -66.79 -96.83 -26.98
CA ILE A 103 -66.30 -95.58 -26.36
C ILE A 103 -67.02 -95.32 -25.04
N TYR A 104 -66.26 -94.93 -24.01
CA TYR A 104 -66.74 -94.57 -22.68
C TYR A 104 -66.28 -93.16 -22.30
N PRO A 105 -67.16 -92.30 -21.80
CA PRO A 105 -68.61 -92.48 -21.66
C PRO A 105 -69.34 -92.40 -23.02
N ASP A 106 -70.64 -92.74 -23.06
CA ASP A 106 -71.50 -92.45 -24.21
C ASP A 106 -72.15 -91.07 -24.18
N SER A 107 -71.75 -90.20 -23.23
CA SER A 107 -72.16 -88.80 -23.17
C SER A 107 -71.40 -87.95 -24.20
N ALA A 108 -72.08 -86.93 -24.72
CA ALA A 108 -71.44 -85.93 -25.59
C ALA A 108 -70.69 -84.88 -24.75
N TYR A 109 -69.67 -84.25 -25.35
CA TYR A 109 -69.03 -83.05 -24.80
C TYR A 109 -70.09 -81.98 -24.45
N PRO A 110 -69.98 -81.26 -23.32
CA PRO A 110 -68.88 -81.25 -22.35
C PRO A 110 -69.07 -82.21 -21.16
N ASP A 111 -70.06 -83.09 -21.17
CA ASP A 111 -70.38 -83.99 -20.05
C ASP A 111 -69.45 -85.22 -19.96
N VAL A 112 -68.24 -85.06 -20.49
CA VAL A 112 -67.13 -86.02 -20.45
C VAL A 112 -66.29 -85.71 -19.20
N ILE A 113 -65.78 -86.75 -18.54
CA ILE A 113 -64.95 -86.57 -17.35
C ILE A 113 -63.61 -85.91 -17.70
N GLY A 114 -63.06 -85.12 -16.77
CA GLY A 114 -61.80 -84.40 -16.98
C GLY A 114 -60.87 -84.37 -15.77
N PHE A 115 -59.64 -83.89 -15.98
CA PHE A 115 -58.58 -83.72 -14.97
C PHE A 115 -57.76 -82.45 -15.24
N THR A 116 -56.99 -82.00 -14.25
CA THR A 116 -56.12 -80.81 -14.36
C THR A 116 -54.65 -81.19 -14.31
N ILE A 117 -53.82 -80.54 -15.13
CA ILE A 117 -52.37 -80.56 -15.01
C ILE A 117 -51.93 -79.24 -14.38
N ASP A 118 -51.33 -79.30 -13.19
CA ASP A 118 -50.88 -78.15 -12.41
C ASP A 118 -49.43 -77.74 -12.73
N ARG A 119 -49.14 -76.43 -12.64
CA ARG A 119 -47.76 -75.91 -12.80
C ARG A 119 -46.87 -76.28 -11.60
N ASN A 120 -45.59 -76.51 -11.87
CA ASN A 120 -44.55 -76.60 -10.83
C ASN A 120 -43.99 -75.19 -10.50
N ILE A 121 -43.54 -74.96 -9.27
CA ILE A 121 -42.95 -73.70 -8.79
C ILE A 121 -41.69 -73.29 -9.58
N MET A 122 -41.04 -74.24 -10.26
CA MET A 122 -39.89 -74.01 -11.14
C MET A 122 -40.27 -73.45 -12.52
N SER A 123 -41.56 -73.44 -12.91
CA SER A 123 -41.98 -73.15 -14.30
C SER A 123 -41.99 -71.65 -14.67
N SER A 124 -41.66 -70.75 -13.75
CA SER A 124 -41.48 -69.31 -14.04
C SER A 124 -40.50 -68.65 -13.07
N GLN A 125 -39.25 -68.42 -13.49
CA GLN A 125 -38.31 -67.58 -12.72
C GLN A 125 -38.56 -66.10 -13.04
N SER A 126 -38.84 -65.30 -12.00
CA SER A 126 -38.80 -63.84 -12.09
C SER A 126 -37.34 -63.36 -11.95
N SER A 127 -36.94 -62.36 -12.73
CA SER A 127 -35.56 -61.87 -12.87
C SER A 127 -34.93 -61.41 -11.55
N VAL A 128 -33.70 -61.85 -11.30
CA VAL A 128 -32.88 -61.54 -10.10
C VAL A 128 -32.39 -60.07 -10.11
N ILE A 129 -32.18 -59.50 -8.92
CA ILE A 129 -31.57 -58.18 -8.64
C ILE A 129 -30.26 -57.99 -9.42
N THR A 130 -30.09 -56.85 -10.10
CA THR A 130 -28.88 -56.46 -10.84
C THR A 130 -27.64 -56.50 -9.94
N THR A 131 -26.72 -57.42 -10.20
CA THR A 131 -25.43 -57.54 -9.53
C THR A 131 -24.42 -56.63 -10.25
N ILE A 132 -23.79 -55.68 -9.55
CA ILE A 132 -22.63 -54.93 -10.07
C ILE A 132 -21.43 -55.88 -10.06
N THR A 133 -20.67 -55.96 -11.15
CA THR A 133 -19.47 -56.79 -11.20
C THR A 133 -18.27 -56.09 -10.54
N LEU A 134 -17.26 -56.85 -10.11
CA LEU A 134 -16.01 -56.27 -9.60
C LEU A 134 -15.33 -55.37 -10.66
N ALA A 135 -15.39 -55.76 -11.93
CA ALA A 135 -14.85 -54.97 -13.04
C ALA A 135 -15.56 -53.61 -13.20
N ASP A 136 -16.88 -53.57 -13.05
CA ASP A 136 -17.63 -52.31 -13.09
C ASP A 136 -17.27 -51.38 -11.93
N PHE A 137 -16.94 -51.96 -10.77
CA PHE A 137 -16.46 -51.20 -9.62
C PHE A 137 -15.04 -50.67 -9.84
N GLU A 138 -14.13 -51.51 -10.33
CA GLU A 138 -12.75 -51.14 -10.66
C GLU A 138 -12.70 -50.02 -11.69
N ASN A 139 -13.47 -50.13 -12.78
CA ASN A 139 -13.54 -49.08 -13.81
C ASN A 139 -14.00 -47.73 -13.24
N LYS A 140 -15.04 -47.72 -12.40
CA LYS A 140 -15.51 -46.49 -11.74
C LYS A 140 -14.48 -45.91 -10.78
N PHE A 141 -13.71 -46.76 -10.13
CA PHE A 141 -12.66 -46.33 -9.22
C PHE A 141 -11.49 -45.72 -9.99
N ASP A 142 -11.11 -46.32 -11.12
CA ASP A 142 -10.05 -45.81 -12.00
C ASP A 142 -10.44 -44.45 -12.62
N ASP A 143 -11.70 -44.30 -13.07
CA ASP A 143 -12.23 -43.03 -13.56
C ASP A 143 -12.13 -41.93 -12.49
N LEU A 144 -12.51 -42.25 -11.25
CA LEU A 144 -12.40 -41.32 -10.13
C LEU A 144 -10.94 -40.96 -9.83
N GLN A 145 -10.04 -41.95 -9.81
CA GLN A 145 -8.62 -41.72 -9.61
C GLN A 145 -8.07 -40.79 -10.69
N LYS A 146 -8.44 -41.02 -11.95
CA LYS A 146 -8.01 -40.20 -13.09
C LYS A 146 -8.52 -38.77 -13.00
N ASP A 147 -9.81 -38.57 -12.71
CA ASP A 147 -10.39 -37.22 -12.53
C ASP A 147 -9.66 -36.44 -11.43
N LEU A 148 -9.37 -37.09 -10.30
CA LEU A 148 -8.64 -36.45 -9.20
C LEU A 148 -7.18 -36.10 -9.57
N GLN A 149 -6.52 -36.96 -10.35
CA GLN A 149 -5.16 -36.69 -10.84
C GLN A 149 -5.14 -35.56 -11.86
N ASP A 150 -6.09 -35.54 -12.79
CA ASP A 150 -6.20 -34.49 -13.80
C ASP A 150 -6.44 -33.13 -13.11
N LYS A 151 -7.36 -33.04 -12.14
CA LYS A 151 -7.61 -31.82 -11.35
C LYS A 151 -6.41 -31.35 -10.53
N ALA A 152 -5.65 -32.28 -9.96
CA ALA A 152 -4.44 -31.96 -9.22
C ALA A 152 -3.32 -31.44 -10.11
N THR A 153 -3.24 -31.91 -11.36
CA THR A 153 -2.19 -31.52 -12.31
C THR A 153 -2.51 -30.23 -13.06
N ASP A 154 -3.79 -29.95 -13.29
CA ASP A 154 -4.27 -28.72 -13.94
C ASP A 154 -4.30 -27.49 -13.00
N GLY A 155 -3.83 -27.66 -11.75
CA GLY A 155 -3.73 -26.56 -10.78
C GLY A 155 -5.09 -26.08 -10.25
N GLU A 156 -6.15 -26.88 -10.37
CA GLU A 156 -7.49 -26.53 -9.88
C GLU A 156 -7.53 -26.37 -8.35
N PHE A 157 -6.52 -26.91 -7.65
CA PHE A 157 -6.30 -26.70 -6.22
C PHE A 157 -5.21 -25.67 -5.88
N ASP A 158 -4.54 -25.08 -6.87
CA ASP A 158 -3.40 -24.16 -6.70
C ASP A 158 -3.84 -22.70 -6.48
N GLY A 159 -4.78 -22.49 -5.55
CA GLY A 159 -5.18 -21.15 -5.13
C GLY A 159 -4.03 -20.38 -4.48
N LYS A 160 -3.10 -19.86 -5.29
CA LYS A 160 -2.00 -19.01 -4.82
C LYS A 160 -2.58 -17.79 -4.13
N ALA A 161 -2.16 -17.57 -2.88
CA ALA A 161 -2.52 -16.36 -2.15
C ALA A 161 -2.07 -15.13 -2.93
N ALA A 162 -2.98 -14.17 -3.15
CA ALA A 162 -2.63 -12.91 -3.77
C ALA A 162 -1.65 -12.15 -2.86
N THR A 163 -0.56 -11.64 -3.44
CA THR A 163 0.42 -10.82 -2.73
C THR A 163 0.33 -9.36 -3.16
N VAL A 164 0.57 -8.44 -2.22
CA VAL A 164 0.68 -7.00 -2.48
C VAL A 164 2.00 -6.50 -1.93
N LYS A 165 2.77 -5.81 -2.75
CA LYS A 165 4.06 -5.20 -2.38
C LYS A 165 4.11 -3.75 -2.85
N VAL A 166 4.91 -2.93 -2.17
CA VAL A 166 5.29 -1.61 -2.66
C VAL A 166 6.47 -1.77 -3.59
N GLY A 167 6.36 -1.21 -4.80
CA GLY A 167 7.44 -1.12 -5.77
C GLY A 167 8.29 0.11 -5.49
N THR A 168 8.27 1.05 -6.43
CA THR A 168 8.95 2.34 -6.34
C THR A 168 8.14 3.38 -5.58
N VAL A 169 8.85 4.29 -4.89
CA VAL A 169 8.28 5.49 -4.30
C VAL A 169 9.08 6.67 -4.82
N ASN A 170 8.50 7.41 -5.76
CA ASN A 170 9.13 8.55 -6.40
C ASN A 170 8.54 9.85 -5.87
N THR A 171 9.37 10.89 -5.79
CA THR A 171 8.88 12.25 -5.49
C THR A 171 8.52 12.98 -6.79
N GLY A 172 7.27 13.41 -6.92
CA GLY A 172 6.76 14.16 -8.06
C GLY A 172 6.99 15.67 -7.95
N ALA A 173 6.74 16.39 -9.05
CA ALA A 173 6.75 17.85 -9.06
C ALA A 173 5.66 18.43 -8.13
N ALA A 174 5.94 19.58 -7.52
CA ALA A 174 4.99 20.25 -6.64
C ALA A 174 3.72 20.67 -7.41
N GLY A 175 2.58 20.69 -6.72
CA GLY A 175 1.27 21.00 -7.32
C GLY A 175 0.66 19.93 -8.23
N THR A 176 1.35 18.81 -8.47
CA THR A 176 0.78 17.66 -9.20
C THR A 176 -0.05 16.75 -8.28
N SER A 177 -0.91 15.89 -8.84
CA SER A 177 -1.64 14.88 -8.05
C SER A 177 -0.75 13.69 -7.71
N ALA A 178 -1.00 13.05 -6.56
CA ALA A 178 -0.39 11.77 -6.26
C ALA A 178 -0.93 10.68 -7.20
N THR A 179 -0.05 9.79 -7.66
CA THR A 179 -0.42 8.69 -8.57
C THR A 179 0.05 7.36 -8.03
N ILE A 180 -0.71 6.32 -8.35
CA ILE A 180 -0.40 4.91 -8.03
C ILE A 180 -0.58 4.10 -9.32
N THR A 181 0.40 3.27 -9.66
CA THR A 181 0.35 2.34 -10.80
C THR A 181 0.63 0.93 -10.32
N ASN A 182 -0.16 -0.06 -10.74
CA ASN A 182 0.16 -1.47 -10.52
C ASN A 182 1.06 -1.97 -11.66
N SER A 183 2.33 -2.24 -11.39
CA SER A 183 3.27 -2.84 -12.34
C SER A 183 3.35 -4.37 -12.23
N GLY A 184 2.66 -4.95 -11.25
CA GLY A 184 2.54 -6.38 -11.05
C GLY A 184 1.37 -7.00 -11.82
N THR A 185 0.88 -8.13 -11.32
CA THR A 185 -0.31 -8.82 -11.85
C THR A 185 -1.46 -8.75 -10.85
N ASP A 186 -2.65 -9.19 -11.23
CA ASP A 186 -3.81 -9.23 -10.33
C ASP A 186 -3.59 -10.12 -9.09
N ASN A 187 -2.71 -11.12 -9.18
CA ASN A 187 -2.39 -12.04 -8.08
C ASN A 187 -1.01 -11.79 -7.44
N ASP A 188 -0.20 -10.88 -7.98
CA ASP A 188 1.06 -10.42 -7.38
C ASP A 188 1.23 -8.93 -7.70
N ALA A 189 0.47 -8.09 -6.99
CA ALA A 189 0.39 -6.67 -7.24
C ALA A 189 1.65 -5.96 -6.72
N VAL A 190 2.21 -5.08 -7.54
CA VAL A 190 3.35 -4.22 -7.19
C VAL A 190 2.92 -2.78 -7.41
N LEU A 191 2.70 -2.06 -6.32
CA LEU A 191 2.18 -0.69 -6.37
C LEU A 191 3.33 0.31 -6.38
N ASP A 192 3.49 1.01 -7.49
CA ASP A 192 4.42 2.11 -7.69
C ASP A 192 3.75 3.45 -7.36
N PHE A 193 4.34 4.21 -6.45
CA PHE A 193 3.82 5.50 -5.97
C PHE A 193 4.63 6.66 -6.54
N THR A 194 3.93 7.71 -6.95
CA THR A 194 4.54 9.04 -7.11
C THR A 194 3.85 10.03 -6.17
N ILE A 195 4.62 10.56 -5.22
CA ILE A 195 4.15 11.50 -4.19
C ILE A 195 4.73 12.89 -4.51
N PRO A 196 3.90 13.88 -4.87
CA PRO A 196 4.33 15.26 -5.13
C PRO A 196 5.07 15.85 -3.93
N LYS A 197 6.18 16.56 -4.17
CA LYS A 197 6.79 17.39 -3.12
C LYS A 197 5.88 18.57 -2.78
N GLY A 198 5.99 19.11 -1.57
CA GLY A 198 5.31 20.35 -1.21
C GLY A 198 5.76 21.54 -2.06
N ASP A 199 4.86 22.52 -2.22
CA ASP A 199 5.21 23.81 -2.80
C ASP A 199 6.28 24.50 -1.95
N ALA A 200 7.13 25.32 -2.59
CA ALA A 200 8.08 26.13 -1.85
C ALA A 200 7.32 27.14 -0.97
N GLY A 201 7.78 27.34 0.26
CA GLY A 201 7.24 28.37 1.13
C GLY A 201 7.44 29.76 0.53
N THR A 202 6.49 30.66 0.75
CA THR A 202 6.62 32.07 0.35
C THR A 202 7.46 32.84 1.37
N VAL A 203 8.39 33.65 0.90
CA VAL A 203 9.14 34.59 1.75
C VAL A 203 8.36 35.89 1.89
N ASP A 204 8.14 36.35 3.13
CA ASP A 204 7.56 37.68 3.39
C ASP A 204 8.62 38.78 3.22
N ASN A 205 8.75 39.24 1.98
CA ASN A 205 9.69 40.28 1.60
C ASN A 205 9.36 41.63 2.23
N ALA A 206 8.08 41.94 2.41
CA ALA A 206 7.65 43.17 3.05
C ALA A 206 8.05 43.18 4.53
N GLY A 207 7.83 42.06 5.22
CA GLY A 207 8.27 41.89 6.61
C GLY A 207 9.80 41.96 6.76
N LEU A 208 10.57 41.35 5.86
CA LEU A 208 12.03 41.39 5.89
C LEU A 208 12.60 42.80 5.67
N THR A 209 12.08 43.53 4.69
CA THR A 209 12.56 44.89 4.36
C THR A 209 12.13 45.94 5.39
N ALA A 210 10.98 45.78 6.01
CA ALA A 210 10.47 46.67 7.05
C ALA A 210 11.04 46.36 8.45
N ALA A 211 11.74 45.23 8.62
CA ALA A 211 12.32 44.88 9.91
C ALA A 211 13.31 45.97 10.38
N PRO A 212 13.19 46.50 11.62
CA PRO A 212 14.02 47.60 12.11
C PRO A 212 15.53 47.37 11.92
N ALA A 213 16.01 46.16 12.19
CA ALA A 213 17.41 45.79 12.02
C ALA A 213 17.89 45.89 10.55
N PHE A 214 17.02 45.57 9.57
CA PHE A 214 17.37 45.66 8.15
C PHE A 214 17.40 47.11 7.66
N VAL A 215 16.47 47.94 8.15
CA VAL A 215 16.43 49.39 7.88
C VAL A 215 17.64 50.10 8.50
N GLU A 216 17.99 49.77 9.75
CA GLU A 216 19.18 50.30 10.43
C GLU A 216 20.45 49.94 9.67
N LEU A 217 20.57 48.69 9.22
CA LEU A 217 21.70 48.23 8.42
C LEU A 217 21.81 48.99 7.08
N LYS A 218 20.69 49.15 6.37
CA LYS A 218 20.66 49.92 5.11
C LYS A 218 21.13 51.36 5.34
N THR A 219 20.63 51.99 6.41
CA THR A 219 21.00 53.37 6.78
C THR A 219 22.49 53.49 7.10
N GLN A 220 23.06 52.55 7.86
CA GLN A 220 24.50 52.54 8.17
C GLN A 220 25.35 52.44 6.90
N VAL A 221 24.94 51.61 5.96
CA VAL A 221 25.62 51.39 4.68
C VAL A 221 25.53 52.63 3.77
N ASP A 222 24.34 53.21 3.61
CA ASP A 222 24.15 54.44 2.83
C ASP A 222 25.02 55.59 3.38
N ASN A 223 25.06 55.77 4.70
CA ASN A 223 25.88 56.79 5.35
C ASN A 223 27.39 56.54 5.23
N SER A 224 27.81 55.27 5.12
CA SER A 224 29.22 54.91 4.89
C SER A 224 29.67 55.26 3.46
N ALA A 225 28.75 55.22 2.49
CA ALA A 225 29.01 55.63 1.11
C ALA A 225 29.13 57.16 0.95
N VAL A 226 28.46 57.93 1.81
CA VAL A 226 28.51 59.40 1.82
C VAL A 226 29.53 59.87 2.87
N GLY A 227 30.81 59.85 2.50
CA GLY A 227 31.91 60.31 3.35
C GLY A 227 32.41 59.22 4.31
N THR A 228 33.55 58.61 3.97
CA THR A 228 34.16 57.56 4.79
C THR A 228 34.82 58.16 6.04
N ASN A 229 34.40 57.70 7.22
CA ASN A 229 35.09 58.02 8.46
C ASN A 229 36.43 57.29 8.53
N LEU A 230 37.53 58.05 8.61
CA LEU A 230 38.91 57.58 8.68
C LEU A 230 39.39 57.36 10.12
N LEU A 231 38.62 57.79 11.12
CA LEU A 231 38.88 57.47 12.52
C LEU A 231 38.33 56.08 12.84
N ILE A 232 39.05 55.32 13.66
CA ILE A 232 38.63 54.02 14.22
C ILE A 232 38.24 54.17 15.69
N ASN A 233 37.57 53.15 16.24
CA ASN A 233 36.99 53.16 17.59
C ASN A 233 35.93 54.25 17.77
N THR A 234 35.26 54.62 16.69
CA THR A 234 34.25 55.70 16.68
C THR A 234 32.86 55.18 17.05
N SER A 235 32.63 53.86 16.95
CA SER A 235 31.37 53.24 17.33
C SER A 235 31.15 53.24 18.85
N GLY A 236 29.89 53.35 19.29
CA GLY A 236 29.53 53.23 20.71
C GLY A 236 29.86 51.85 21.31
N SER A 237 30.02 50.82 20.46
CA SER A 237 30.39 49.46 20.84
C SER A 237 31.89 49.19 20.89
N ALA A 238 32.75 50.14 20.52
CA ALA A 238 34.20 49.99 20.61
C ALA A 238 34.62 49.86 22.08
N THR A 239 34.94 48.63 22.50
CA THR A 239 35.21 48.30 23.90
C THR A 239 36.49 48.98 24.39
N LYS A 240 36.34 50.10 25.11
CA LYS A 240 37.39 50.84 25.84
C LYS A 240 38.56 51.41 25.02
N ALA A 241 38.57 51.26 23.70
CA ALA A 241 39.61 51.83 22.86
C ALA A 241 39.41 53.35 22.66
N GLN A 242 40.51 54.07 22.44
CA GLN A 242 40.52 55.51 22.14
C GLN A 242 40.16 55.72 20.67
N THR A 243 39.37 56.75 20.35
CA THR A 243 39.20 57.18 18.95
C THR A 243 40.53 57.65 18.35
N THR A 244 41.00 57.00 17.30
CA THR A 244 42.30 57.32 16.66
C THR A 244 42.19 57.27 15.14
N VAL A 245 43.18 57.81 14.43
CA VAL A 245 43.35 57.48 13.01
C VAL A 245 43.84 56.04 12.86
N GLN A 246 43.34 55.35 11.84
CA GLN A 246 43.71 53.96 11.58
C GLN A 246 45.24 53.74 11.59
N GLY A 247 45.68 52.79 12.42
CA GLY A 247 47.12 52.47 12.57
C GLY A 247 47.89 53.36 13.55
N ALA A 248 47.23 54.32 14.21
CA ALA A 248 47.81 55.18 15.23
C ALA A 248 47.29 54.85 16.65
N SER A 249 47.98 55.38 17.68
CA SER A 249 47.47 55.47 19.04
C SER A 249 47.06 56.92 19.36
N ALA A 250 46.09 57.14 20.25
CA ALA A 250 45.82 58.49 20.70
C ALA A 250 46.98 58.99 21.60
N ALA A 251 47.34 60.25 21.46
CA ALA A 251 48.21 60.93 22.40
C ALA A 251 47.36 61.91 23.21
N ILE A 252 47.34 61.75 24.52
CA ILE A 252 46.42 62.48 25.40
C ILE A 252 47.23 63.13 26.51
N TYR A 253 46.97 64.41 26.77
CA TYR A 253 47.54 65.11 27.91
C TYR A 253 46.39 65.61 28.78
N GLY A 254 46.24 64.96 29.94
CA GLY A 254 45.05 64.98 30.78
C GLY A 254 44.66 63.56 31.21
N VAL A 255 43.65 63.42 32.05
CA VAL A 255 43.13 62.09 32.45
C VAL A 255 42.00 61.70 31.52
N TYR A 256 42.20 60.63 30.76
CA TYR A 256 41.23 60.10 29.82
C TYR A 256 40.23 59.15 30.46
N SER A 257 38.97 59.24 30.05
CA SER A 257 37.96 58.20 30.28
C SER A 257 36.96 58.12 29.12
N ARG A 258 36.30 56.98 28.98
CA ARG A 258 35.26 56.73 27.98
C ARG A 258 34.04 56.10 28.62
N THR A 259 32.88 56.51 28.15
CA THR A 259 31.57 55.90 28.41
C THR A 259 30.94 55.48 27.09
N ASP A 260 29.79 54.80 27.13
CA ASP A 260 29.03 54.45 25.92
C ASP A 260 28.46 55.70 25.21
N SER A 261 28.48 56.88 25.85
CA SER A 261 27.88 58.11 25.33
C SER A 261 28.89 59.17 24.87
N TYR A 262 30.10 59.16 25.42
CA TYR A 262 31.15 60.14 25.10
C TYR A 262 32.53 59.71 25.59
N GLU A 263 33.55 60.32 25.00
CA GLU A 263 34.92 60.35 25.52
C GLU A 263 35.17 61.65 26.28
N GLN A 264 36.03 61.59 27.29
CA GLN A 264 36.33 62.70 28.19
C GLN A 264 37.83 62.78 28.42
N VAL A 265 38.31 64.02 28.52
CA VAL A 265 39.62 64.32 29.11
C VAL A 265 39.42 65.34 30.22
N THR A 266 39.98 65.10 31.40
CA THR A 266 39.99 66.07 32.50
C THR A 266 41.36 66.73 32.63
N THR A 267 41.35 67.94 33.18
CA THR A 267 42.52 68.82 33.30
C THR A 267 43.74 68.09 33.86
N PRO A 268 44.92 68.20 33.23
CA PRO A 268 46.18 67.69 33.78
C PRO A 268 46.71 68.59 34.91
N THR A 269 47.82 68.21 35.56
CA THR A 269 48.66 69.20 36.28
C THR A 269 49.23 70.20 35.26
N PRO A 270 49.34 71.51 35.57
CA PRO A 270 49.30 72.60 34.59
C PRO A 270 50.34 72.51 33.46
N ASP A 271 49.87 72.17 32.26
CA ASP A 271 50.59 72.05 30.98
C ASP A 271 49.53 71.83 29.85
N GLU A 272 49.89 71.58 28.59
CA GLU A 272 48.93 71.42 27.48
C GLU A 272 47.74 70.49 27.80
N PHE A 273 46.51 70.85 27.43
CA PHE A 273 45.32 70.02 27.71
C PHE A 273 44.65 69.55 26.40
N TYR A 274 44.95 68.33 25.96
CA TYR A 274 44.53 67.87 24.63
C TYR A 274 44.18 66.38 24.53
N TYR A 275 43.45 66.07 23.46
CA TYR A 275 43.30 64.76 22.87
C TYR A 275 43.76 64.81 21.41
N ARG A 276 44.85 64.14 21.07
CA ARG A 276 45.32 63.97 19.69
C ARG A 276 44.90 62.60 19.20
N PHE A 277 44.36 62.56 17.98
CA PHE A 277 43.91 61.32 17.32
C PHE A 277 45.07 60.46 16.81
N MET A 278 46.31 60.91 17.04
CA MET A 278 47.57 60.27 16.66
C MET A 278 48.72 60.84 17.50
N PRO A 279 49.87 60.15 17.60
CA PRO A 279 51.09 60.72 18.16
C PRO A 279 51.61 61.86 17.27
N HIS A 280 52.35 62.79 17.88
CA HIS A 280 53.08 63.79 17.12
C HIS A 280 54.31 63.14 16.48
N ASP A 281 54.36 63.08 15.15
CA ASP A 281 55.49 62.54 14.41
C ASP A 281 55.73 63.40 13.16
N THR A 282 56.97 63.86 12.96
CA THR A 282 57.36 64.67 11.79
C THR A 282 57.58 63.84 10.53
N ASN A 283 57.54 62.51 10.63
CA ASN A 283 57.82 61.56 9.55
C ASN A 283 56.69 60.55 9.31
N ASN A 284 55.51 60.74 9.93
CA ASN A 284 54.37 59.85 9.73
C ASN A 284 53.07 60.63 9.50
N LEU A 285 52.41 60.35 8.38
CA LEU A 285 51.12 60.95 8.00
C LEU A 285 49.91 60.10 8.38
N TYR A 286 50.11 58.89 8.90
CA TYR A 286 49.04 57.98 9.33
C TYR A 286 47.97 57.73 8.23
N GLY A 287 48.41 57.64 6.98
CA GLY A 287 47.54 57.44 5.82
C GLY A 287 46.88 58.71 5.26
N LEU A 288 47.11 59.88 5.86
CA LEU A 288 46.72 61.16 5.27
C LEU A 288 47.66 61.53 4.13
N THR A 289 47.14 62.20 3.11
CA THR A 289 47.86 62.46 1.86
C THR A 289 48.24 63.94 1.76
N PRO A 290 49.52 64.28 1.50
CA PRO A 290 49.93 65.67 1.27
C PRO A 290 49.21 66.30 0.10
N GLY A 291 48.79 67.55 0.24
CA GLY A 291 47.99 68.31 -0.72
C GLY A 291 46.48 68.05 -0.64
N GLU A 292 46.03 67.06 0.15
CA GLU A 292 44.62 66.76 0.29
C GLU A 292 43.98 67.49 1.47
N THR A 293 42.70 67.84 1.28
CA THR A 293 41.86 68.49 2.29
C THR A 293 41.04 67.44 3.04
N TYR A 294 40.90 67.65 4.34
CA TYR A 294 40.12 66.81 5.24
C TYR A 294 39.23 67.67 6.12
N THR A 295 38.08 67.12 6.51
CA THR A 295 37.16 67.72 7.48
C THR A 295 37.07 66.82 8.70
N LEU A 296 37.33 67.39 9.88
CA LEU A 296 37.03 66.76 11.17
C LEU A 296 35.69 67.32 11.67
N SER A 297 34.74 66.44 11.95
CA SER A 297 33.44 66.80 12.53
C SER A 297 33.15 65.99 13.78
N GLY A 298 32.29 66.52 14.63
CA GLY A 298 31.80 65.82 15.82
C GLY A 298 30.93 66.69 16.70
N SER A 299 30.74 66.29 17.95
CA SER A 299 30.09 67.13 18.94
C SER A 299 30.93 67.18 20.21
N GLY A 300 31.12 68.36 20.77
CA GLY A 300 31.95 68.58 21.94
C GLY A 300 31.25 69.37 23.04
N SER A 301 31.78 69.28 24.26
CA SER A 301 31.40 70.10 25.40
C SER A 301 32.64 70.37 26.27
N HIS A 302 32.68 71.48 26.99
CA HIS A 302 33.75 71.75 27.95
C HIS A 302 33.24 72.63 29.09
N THR A 303 33.88 72.52 30.26
CA THR A 303 33.45 73.23 31.50
C THR A 303 34.16 74.55 31.75
N SER A 304 35.24 74.81 31.04
CA SER A 304 36.02 76.04 31.13
C SER A 304 36.90 76.16 29.89
N GLY A 305 37.44 77.37 29.65
CA GLY A 305 38.36 77.62 28.56
C GLY A 305 37.70 77.72 27.19
N GLU A 306 38.48 77.42 26.16
CA GLU A 306 38.08 77.42 24.76
C GLU A 306 38.58 76.13 24.08
N LEU A 307 37.64 75.27 23.66
CA LEU A 307 37.97 74.03 22.97
C LEU A 307 38.25 74.29 21.50
N ARG A 308 39.52 74.14 21.11
CA ARG A 308 40.02 74.43 19.76
C ARG A 308 40.38 73.16 19.01
N PHE A 309 40.24 73.22 17.68
CA PHE A 309 40.99 72.34 16.80
C PHE A 309 42.45 72.81 16.77
N ARG A 310 43.37 71.85 16.76
CA ARG A 310 44.78 72.12 16.44
C ARG A 310 45.33 71.03 15.55
N SER A 311 46.01 71.42 14.48
CA SER A 311 46.90 70.54 13.72
C SER A 311 48.27 71.18 13.51
N GLN A 312 49.29 70.35 13.30
CA GLN A 312 50.61 70.82 12.91
C GLN A 312 51.26 69.76 12.03
N TYR A 313 52.06 70.24 11.06
CA TYR A 313 52.70 69.41 10.05
C TYR A 313 54.21 69.54 10.14
N GLY A 314 54.95 68.51 9.78
CA GLY A 314 56.42 68.53 9.70
C GLY A 314 56.93 68.10 8.32
N PRO A 315 57.96 68.76 7.74
CA PRO A 315 58.66 68.29 6.55
C PRO A 315 59.83 67.34 6.86
N GLY A 316 59.78 66.62 7.99
CA GLY A 316 60.67 65.49 8.29
C GLY A 316 61.61 65.74 9.46
N SER A 317 62.15 66.95 9.57
CA SER A 317 63.19 67.29 10.54
C SER A 317 62.81 68.37 11.56
N ASN A 318 61.69 69.07 11.37
CA ASN A 318 61.20 70.09 12.29
C ASN A 318 59.67 70.23 12.17
N TRP A 319 59.04 70.99 13.06
CA TRP A 319 57.63 71.35 12.95
C TRP A 319 57.43 72.63 12.14
N GLY A 320 56.49 72.61 11.21
CA GLY A 320 56.03 73.75 10.43
C GLY A 320 54.91 74.54 11.12
N SER A 321 54.15 75.29 10.33
CA SER A 321 53.01 76.07 10.81
C SER A 321 51.92 75.18 11.41
N SER A 322 51.35 75.63 12.52
CA SER A 322 50.14 75.05 13.11
C SER A 322 48.89 75.73 12.59
N ASP A 323 47.83 74.95 12.38
CA ASP A 323 46.46 75.45 12.24
C ASP A 323 45.78 75.30 13.59
N VAL A 324 45.27 76.40 14.14
CA VAL A 324 44.58 76.47 15.42
C VAL A 324 43.32 77.28 15.22
N SER A 325 42.16 76.70 15.52
CA SER A 325 40.87 77.37 15.35
C SER A 325 39.94 77.06 16.51
N ASP A 326 39.22 78.09 16.98
CA ASP A 326 38.06 77.91 17.85
C ASP A 326 37.03 77.01 17.16
N LEU A 327 36.47 76.06 17.90
CA LEU A 327 35.36 75.22 17.43
C LEU A 327 34.00 75.87 17.66
N GLY A 328 33.94 77.02 18.35
CA GLY A 328 32.71 77.77 18.61
C GLY A 328 31.78 77.06 19.60
N ILE A 329 32.33 76.17 20.42
CA ILE A 329 31.56 75.42 21.42
C ILE A 329 31.42 76.32 22.66
N PRO A 330 30.20 76.60 23.15
CA PRO A 330 30.02 77.37 24.37
C PRO A 330 30.38 76.56 25.61
N VAL A 331 30.93 77.24 26.62
CA VAL A 331 31.15 76.68 27.96
C VAL A 331 29.81 76.20 28.55
N SER A 332 29.79 75.00 29.12
CA SER A 332 28.63 74.40 29.80
C SER A 332 29.05 73.61 31.05
N ASP A 333 28.15 72.86 31.68
CA ASP A 333 28.49 71.89 32.74
C ASP A 333 29.06 70.57 32.18
N GLY A 334 29.31 70.51 30.86
CA GLY A 334 29.77 69.33 30.15
C GLY A 334 28.65 68.37 29.72
N SER A 335 27.37 68.66 30.02
CA SER A 335 26.23 67.85 29.58
C SER A 335 25.71 68.22 28.19
N VAL A 336 25.91 69.47 27.76
CA VAL A 336 25.43 69.99 26.47
C VAL A 336 26.49 69.79 25.40
N PHE A 337 26.21 68.92 24.43
CA PHE A 337 27.10 68.68 23.29
C PHE A 337 26.70 69.57 22.10
N THR A 338 27.63 70.39 21.65
CA THR A 338 27.46 71.27 20.48
C THR A 338 28.18 70.67 19.27
N PRO A 339 27.49 70.49 18.12
CA PRO A 339 28.13 70.05 16.90
C PRO A 339 29.20 71.03 16.41
N PHE A 340 30.28 70.52 15.84
CA PHE A 340 31.33 71.31 15.20
C PHE A 340 31.85 70.62 13.95
N SER A 341 32.48 71.40 13.07
CA SER A 341 33.26 70.90 11.93
C SER A 341 34.43 71.85 11.65
N HIS A 342 35.61 71.31 11.40
CA HIS A 342 36.78 72.07 10.98
C HIS A 342 37.44 71.42 9.77
N THR A 343 37.73 72.22 8.75
CA THR A 343 38.37 71.77 7.51
C THR A 343 39.81 72.25 7.48
N PHE A 344 40.73 71.34 7.21
CA PHE A 344 42.16 71.60 7.14
C PHE A 344 42.79 70.88 5.94
N THR A 345 43.96 71.33 5.50
CA THR A 345 44.67 70.73 4.36
C THR A 345 46.05 70.29 4.80
N ILE A 346 46.43 69.06 4.46
CA ILE A 346 47.81 68.60 4.64
C ILE A 346 48.69 69.35 3.64
N PRO A 347 49.68 70.15 4.06
CA PRO A 347 50.52 70.88 3.13
C PRO A 347 51.26 69.95 2.15
N VAL A 348 51.42 70.40 0.91
CA VAL A 348 52.29 69.71 -0.06
C VAL A 348 53.71 69.61 0.52
N GLY A 349 54.29 68.41 0.51
CA GLY A 349 55.62 68.15 1.06
C GLY A 349 55.65 67.88 2.58
N ALA A 350 54.50 67.86 3.26
CA ALA A 350 54.44 67.33 4.61
C ALA A 350 54.83 65.84 4.62
N THR A 351 55.64 65.44 5.58
CA THR A 351 56.03 64.06 5.83
C THR A 351 55.47 63.55 7.16
N GLY A 352 54.98 64.43 8.02
CA GLY A 352 54.31 64.06 9.26
C GLY A 352 53.26 65.06 9.70
N VAL A 353 52.34 64.60 10.54
CA VAL A 353 51.18 65.38 11.02
C VAL A 353 50.73 64.93 12.39
N PHE A 354 50.15 65.85 13.15
CA PHE A 354 49.15 65.51 14.16
C PHE A 354 47.98 66.47 14.08
N PHE A 355 46.83 66.03 14.60
CA PHE A 355 45.71 66.91 14.91
C PHE A 355 45.00 66.49 16.20
N SER A 356 44.31 67.44 16.82
CA SER A 356 43.76 67.36 18.17
C SER A 356 42.52 68.20 18.39
N LEU A 357 41.77 67.81 19.42
CA LEU A 357 40.99 68.72 20.24
C LEU A 357 41.88 69.19 21.39
N GLN A 358 42.02 70.50 21.57
CA GLN A 358 42.86 71.09 22.61
C GLN A 358 42.12 72.23 23.30
N ASN A 359 42.05 72.16 24.64
CA ASN A 359 41.38 73.18 25.44
C ASN A 359 42.41 74.22 25.90
N TYR A 360 42.11 75.50 25.68
CA TYR A 360 42.94 76.65 26.08
C TYR A 360 42.26 77.44 27.20
N ASP A 361 43.01 78.26 27.94
CA ASP A 361 42.49 79.22 28.93
C ASP A 361 41.54 78.62 29.99
N TYR A 362 41.80 77.38 30.39
CA TYR A 362 40.93 76.60 31.26
C TYR A 362 41.27 76.74 32.76
N ALA A 363 40.28 76.50 33.61
CA ALA A 363 40.43 76.44 35.06
C ALA A 363 40.95 75.06 35.55
N THR A 364 41.52 75.03 36.75
CA THR A 364 41.79 73.78 37.48
C THR A 364 40.49 72.98 37.63
N ASP A 365 40.57 71.64 37.47
CA ASP A 365 39.43 70.71 37.51
C ASP A 365 38.42 70.83 36.34
N SER A 366 38.78 71.52 35.26
CA SER A 366 37.96 71.53 34.03
C SER A 366 37.99 70.20 33.27
N LEU A 367 37.07 70.03 32.32
CA LEU A 367 37.02 68.90 31.41
C LEU A 367 36.59 69.35 30.01
N PHE A 368 36.90 68.53 29.01
CA PHE A 368 36.15 68.52 27.76
C PHE A 368 35.71 67.10 27.41
N ARG A 369 34.57 67.00 26.74
CA ARG A 369 34.00 65.75 26.21
C ARG A 369 33.78 65.88 24.72
N PHE A 370 33.80 64.74 24.05
CA PHE A 370 33.47 64.67 22.64
C PHE A 370 32.80 63.33 22.32
N LYS A 371 32.01 63.33 21.25
CA LYS A 371 31.34 62.14 20.70
C LYS A 371 31.08 62.33 19.22
N ASN A 372 30.72 61.22 18.56
CA ASN A 372 30.38 61.20 17.15
C ASN A 372 31.48 61.84 16.28
N MET A 373 32.75 61.47 16.54
CA MET A 373 33.87 62.00 15.79
C MET A 373 33.96 61.35 14.41
N LYS A 374 34.16 62.17 13.37
CA LYS A 374 34.39 61.74 12.00
C LYS A 374 35.50 62.55 11.36
N LEU A 375 36.49 61.87 10.79
CA LEU A 375 37.45 62.47 9.88
C LEU A 375 37.13 61.97 8.48
N GLU A 376 36.95 62.87 7.52
CA GLU A 376 36.68 62.49 6.15
C GLU A 376 37.49 63.32 5.16
N LYS A 377 37.78 62.76 3.98
CA LYS A 377 38.45 63.48 2.90
C LYS A 377 37.46 64.42 2.22
N GLY A 378 37.87 65.65 1.98
CA GLY A 378 37.05 66.70 1.38
C GLY A 378 36.96 67.93 2.28
N SER A 379 36.18 68.91 1.83
CA SER A 379 36.01 70.20 2.51
C SER A 379 34.63 70.39 3.14
N VAL A 380 33.77 69.38 3.07
CA VAL A 380 32.37 69.42 3.52
C VAL A 380 32.15 68.25 4.46
N ALA A 381 31.71 68.56 5.69
CA ALA A 381 31.29 67.54 6.63
C ALA A 381 30.01 66.88 6.14
N THR A 382 29.97 65.55 6.18
CA THR A 382 28.76 64.75 5.95
C THR A 382 28.27 64.19 7.29
N ASP A 383 27.08 63.58 7.26
CA ASP A 383 26.47 63.01 8.46
C ASP A 383 27.40 62.00 9.14
N TRP A 384 27.34 61.96 10.47
CA TRP A 384 28.21 61.08 11.23
C TRP A 384 27.93 59.61 10.88
N CYS A 385 29.00 58.88 10.59
CA CYS A 385 29.00 57.43 10.48
C CYS A 385 30.24 56.88 11.21
N PRO A 386 30.17 55.66 11.78
CA PRO A 386 31.35 54.99 12.32
C PRO A 386 32.32 54.61 11.19
N ASN A 387 33.54 54.21 11.54
CA ASN A 387 34.49 53.68 10.56
C ASN A 387 33.86 52.50 9.79
N PRO A 388 34.07 52.38 8.47
CA PRO A 388 33.60 51.20 7.73
C PRO A 388 34.11 49.86 8.27
N SER A 389 35.26 49.80 8.94
CA SER A 389 35.75 48.57 9.58
C SER A 389 34.99 48.19 10.85
N GLU A 390 34.18 49.10 11.40
CA GLU A 390 33.39 48.92 12.61
C GLU A 390 31.92 48.57 12.31
N ILE A 391 31.52 48.57 11.03
CA ILE A 391 30.16 48.28 10.57
C ILE A 391 30.17 47.30 9.38
N LEU A 392 29.00 46.79 9.02
CA LEU A 392 28.81 46.03 7.81
C LEU A 392 28.97 46.94 6.58
N THR A 393 29.73 46.49 5.57
CA THR A 393 30.00 47.28 4.36
C THR A 393 28.87 47.16 3.33
N GLN A 394 28.85 48.04 2.32
CA GLN A 394 27.94 47.91 1.17
C GLN A 394 28.07 46.54 0.47
N ALA A 395 29.29 45.98 0.43
CA ALA A 395 29.52 44.66 -0.13
C ALA A 395 28.90 43.56 0.74
N ASP A 396 28.92 43.70 2.07
CA ASP A 396 28.29 42.75 2.98
C ASP A 396 26.77 42.84 2.94
N TYR A 397 26.22 44.05 2.80
CA TYR A 397 24.80 44.23 2.52
C TYR A 397 24.40 43.54 1.21
N ALA A 398 25.16 43.72 0.13
CA ALA A 398 24.88 43.08 -1.16
C ALA A 398 24.90 41.53 -1.06
N LYS A 399 25.79 40.95 -0.24
CA LYS A 399 25.79 39.50 0.03
C LYS A 399 24.51 39.07 0.76
N ILE A 400 24.05 39.86 1.74
CA ILE A 400 22.79 39.60 2.45
C ILE A 400 21.61 39.69 1.49
N GLN A 401 21.59 40.69 0.60
CA GLN A 401 20.57 40.82 -0.44
C GLN A 401 20.54 39.59 -1.37
N ALA A 402 21.70 39.14 -1.84
CA ALA A 402 21.81 37.97 -2.68
C ALA A 402 21.34 36.69 -1.97
N ALA A 403 21.62 36.55 -0.68
CA ALA A 403 21.13 35.42 0.12
C ALA A 403 19.61 35.43 0.26
N ILE A 404 18.99 36.59 0.48
CA ILE A 404 17.52 36.74 0.53
C ILE A 404 16.89 36.33 -0.81
N VAL A 405 17.48 36.76 -1.92
CA VAL A 405 17.00 36.38 -3.26
C VAL A 405 17.15 34.89 -3.52
N ALA A 406 18.28 34.28 -3.13
CA ALA A 406 18.51 32.85 -3.28
C ALA A 406 17.50 31.98 -2.49
N LEU A 407 16.96 32.52 -1.40
CA LEU A 407 15.92 31.88 -0.60
C LEU A 407 14.49 32.11 -1.15
N GLY A 408 14.35 32.72 -2.33
CA GLY A 408 13.05 33.01 -2.96
C GLY A 408 12.45 34.35 -2.51
N GLY A 409 13.22 35.20 -1.83
CA GLY A 409 12.84 36.56 -1.51
C GLY A 409 13.12 37.55 -2.65
N SER A 410 12.67 38.79 -2.47
CA SER A 410 12.91 39.92 -3.39
C SER A 410 13.03 41.20 -2.60
N LEU A 411 13.98 42.05 -2.96
CA LEU A 411 14.17 43.37 -2.36
C LEU A 411 13.91 44.39 -3.47
N SER A 412 12.94 45.28 -3.26
CA SER A 412 12.61 46.39 -4.18
C SER A 412 13.48 47.61 -3.93
#